data_AF-A0A6A4ZXH0-F1
#
_entry.id   AF-A0A6A4ZXH0-F1
#
_cell.length_a   1.000
_cell.length_b   1.000
_cell.length_c   1.000
_cell.angle_alpha   90.00
_cell.angle_beta   90.00
_cell.angle_gamma   90.00
#
_symmetry.space_group_name_H-M   'P 1'
#
loop_
_entity.id
_entity.type
_entity.pdbx_description
1 polymer ?
#
loop_
_entity_poly.entity_id
_entity_poly.type
_entity_poly.pdbx_seq_one_letter_code
_entity_poly.pdbx_strand_id
1 'polypeptide(L)'
;MALLTTLGHHLHGWNAGWTAGFVPFCVAQVIMAAAYTVHISTLAEIGAKVPGGSYGFARAVLGFYTGFLVAALELIQYITQTALAVLLVGHLVAPRGFQPLVWAVVYAGVVALHQLRGKLLMQTMLIAVVLGGLLPVGLFLVGSLPHTNFAKHAVWVDNDANTSVWATGSTAFIASLPYTTYAYSGIESI
;
A
#
# COMPACT_ATOMS: atom_id res chain seq x y z
N MET A 1 -9.78 -0.32 -12.26
CA MET A 1 -8.38 -0.72 -12.02
C MET A 1 -7.90 -0.27 -10.64
N ALA A 2 -8.16 0.96 -10.20
CA ALA A 2 -7.78 1.45 -8.86
C ALA A 2 -8.13 0.52 -7.68
N LEU A 3 -9.31 -0.10 -7.67
CA LEU A 3 -9.71 -1.00 -6.59
C LEU A 3 -8.90 -2.32 -6.56
N LEU A 4 -8.34 -2.73 -7.71
CA LEU A 4 -7.46 -3.90 -7.80
C LEU A 4 -6.05 -3.62 -7.25
N THR A 5 -5.56 -2.39 -7.41
CA THR A 5 -4.18 -2.02 -7.07
C THR A 5 -4.00 -1.59 -5.61
N THR A 6 -5.02 -0.96 -5.01
CA THR A 6 -4.96 -0.50 -3.62
C THR A 6 -5.06 -1.63 -2.60
N LEU A 7 -5.94 -2.62 -2.82
CA LEU A 7 -6.17 -3.72 -1.88
C LEU A 7 -4.91 -4.58 -1.60
N GLY A 8 -4.02 -4.73 -2.59
CA GLY A 8 -2.77 -5.46 -2.40
C GLY A 8 -1.80 -4.79 -1.42
N HIS A 9 -1.83 -3.45 -1.32
CA HIS A 9 -0.94 -2.69 -0.46
C HIS A 9 -1.41 -2.62 1.00
N HIS A 10 -2.68 -2.90 1.30
CA HIS A 10 -3.21 -2.92 2.68
C HIS A 10 -2.51 -3.93 3.59
N LEU A 11 -1.95 -4.99 3.00
CA LEU A 11 -1.27 -6.06 3.75
C LEU A 11 0.13 -5.64 4.24
N HIS A 12 0.60 -4.44 3.88
CA HIS A 12 1.97 -4.01 4.06
C HIS A 12 2.08 -2.77 4.96
N GLY A 13 3.14 -2.70 5.78
CA GLY A 13 3.53 -1.49 6.52
C GLY A 13 2.67 -1.12 7.75
N TRP A 14 1.43 -1.63 7.87
CA TRP A 14 0.52 -1.26 8.97
C TRP A 14 1.07 -1.62 10.36
N ASN A 15 1.80 -2.73 10.49
CA ASN A 15 2.44 -3.13 11.74
C ASN A 15 3.46 -2.09 12.26
N ALA A 16 4.19 -1.44 11.35
CA ALA A 16 5.15 -0.39 11.70
C ALA A 16 4.45 0.93 12.07
N GLY A 17 3.31 1.23 11.45
CA GLY A 17 2.47 2.38 11.86
C GLY A 17 1.79 2.17 13.21
N TRP A 18 1.41 0.93 13.53
CA TRP A 18 0.75 0.57 14.78
C TRP A 18 1.63 0.77 16.02
N THR A 19 2.96 0.76 15.87
CA THR A 19 3.88 0.98 17.02
C THR A 19 3.72 2.37 17.65
N ALA A 20 3.15 3.34 16.93
CA ALA A 20 2.80 4.66 17.48
C ALA A 20 1.62 4.62 18.47
N GLY A 21 0.85 3.53 18.51
CA GLY A 21 -0.32 3.34 19.35
C GLY A 21 -1.63 3.37 18.56
N PHE A 22 -2.70 2.86 19.18
CA PHE A 22 -3.99 2.67 18.53
C PHE A 22 -4.63 3.97 18.03
N VAL A 23 -4.80 4.94 18.93
CA VAL A 23 -5.45 6.22 18.62
C VAL A 23 -4.71 7.01 17.54
N PRO A 24 -3.39 7.25 17.65
CA PRO A 24 -2.67 8.00 16.62
C PRO A 24 -2.68 7.28 15.26
N PHE A 25 -2.62 5.95 15.23
CA PHE A 25 -2.74 5.19 13.99
C PHE A 25 -4.13 5.36 13.34
N CYS A 26 -5.22 5.25 14.12
CA CYS A 26 -6.57 5.47 13.60
C CYS A 26 -6.77 6.90 13.07
N VAL A 27 -6.31 7.90 13.80
CA VAL A 27 -6.39 9.30 13.37
C VAL A 27 -5.56 9.54 12.11
N ALA A 28 -4.35 8.98 12.03
CA ALA A 28 -3.51 9.04 10.84
C ALA A 28 -4.21 8.42 9.63
N GLN A 29 -4.89 7.28 9.80
CA GLN A 29 -5.64 6.63 8.73
C GLN A 29 -6.77 7.51 8.20
N VAL A 30 -7.55 8.16 9.09
CA VAL A 30 -8.66 9.05 8.69
C VAL A 30 -8.14 10.29 7.95
N ILE A 31 -7.05 10.89 8.44
CA ILE A 31 -6.44 12.07 7.79
C ILE A 31 -5.92 11.70 6.39
N MET A 32 -5.22 10.56 6.26
CA MET A 32 -4.75 10.11 4.96
C MET A 32 -5.92 9.76 4.03
N ALA A 33 -6.99 9.14 4.53
CA ALA A 33 -8.20 8.88 3.74
C ALA A 33 -8.79 10.16 3.15
N ALA A 34 -8.88 11.22 3.95
CA ALA A 34 -9.37 12.52 3.51
C ALA A 34 -8.44 13.14 2.45
N ALA A 35 -7.12 13.13 2.70
CA ALA A 35 -6.12 13.63 1.76
C ALA A 35 -6.19 12.92 0.40
N TYR A 36 -6.30 11.59 0.41
CA TYR A 36 -6.42 10.79 -0.80
C TYR A 36 -7.76 10.97 -1.51
N THR A 37 -8.85 11.20 -0.78
CA THR A 37 -10.16 11.52 -1.39
C THR A 37 -10.09 12.84 -2.18
N VAL A 38 -9.46 13.87 -1.59
CA VAL A 38 -9.20 15.14 -2.29
C VAL A 38 -8.30 14.89 -3.51
N HIS A 39 -7.24 14.11 -3.36
CA HIS A 39 -6.32 13.78 -4.47
C HIS A 39 -7.03 13.11 -5.64
N ILE A 40 -7.84 12.07 -5.41
CA ILE A 40 -8.64 11.40 -6.46
C ILE A 40 -9.59 12.40 -7.13
N SER A 41 -10.21 13.28 -6.34
CA SER A 41 -11.15 14.27 -6.86
C SER A 41 -10.45 15.23 -7.83
N THR A 42 -9.23 15.67 -7.51
CA THR A 42 -8.41 16.47 -8.41
C THR A 42 -7.94 15.69 -9.64
N LEU A 43 -7.58 14.41 -9.47
CA LEU A 43 -7.14 13.55 -10.57
C LEU A 43 -8.29 13.28 -11.55
N ALA A 44 -9.51 13.09 -11.04
CA ALA A 44 -10.71 12.91 -11.86
C ALA A 44 -11.01 14.14 -12.72
N GLU A 45 -10.81 15.36 -12.18
CA GLU A 45 -11.02 16.59 -12.93
C GLU A 45 -9.98 16.78 -14.05
N ILE A 46 -8.72 16.49 -13.75
CA ILE A 46 -7.59 16.72 -14.65
C ILE A 46 -7.48 15.61 -15.70
N GLY A 47 -7.73 14.36 -15.32
CA GLY A 47 -7.56 13.17 -16.17
C GLY A 47 -8.43 13.17 -17.41
N ALA A 48 -9.59 13.83 -17.37
CA ALA A 48 -10.44 14.00 -18.56
C ALA A 48 -9.88 15.01 -19.58
N LYS A 49 -9.01 15.93 -19.15
CA LYS A 49 -8.54 17.06 -19.96
C LYS A 49 -7.18 16.80 -20.60
N VAL A 50 -6.30 16.03 -19.95
CA VAL A 50 -4.92 15.82 -20.40
C VAL A 50 -4.61 14.32 -20.54
N PRO A 51 -4.41 13.80 -21.77
CA PRO A 51 -3.98 12.43 -21.95
C PRO A 51 -2.50 12.24 -21.58
N GLY A 52 -2.16 11.07 -21.05
CA GLY A 52 -0.77 10.70 -20.73
C GLY A 52 -0.43 10.65 -19.24
N GLY A 53 -1.43 10.63 -18.35
CA GLY A 53 -1.25 10.44 -16.92
C GLY A 53 -0.47 11.58 -16.24
N SER A 54 0.14 11.26 -15.11
CA SER A 54 1.07 12.09 -14.32
C SER A 54 2.11 12.81 -15.17
N TYR A 55 2.78 12.09 -16.08
CA TYR A 55 3.79 12.63 -16.99
C TYR A 55 3.19 13.66 -17.96
N GLY A 56 2.09 13.31 -18.62
CA GLY A 56 1.41 14.18 -19.58
C GLY A 56 0.94 15.47 -18.93
N PHE A 57 0.40 15.36 -17.71
CA PHE A 57 -0.04 16.49 -16.91
C PHE A 57 1.13 17.39 -16.47
N ALA A 58 2.17 16.82 -15.86
CA ALA A 58 3.34 17.58 -15.41
C ALA A 58 4.01 18.32 -16.57
N ARG A 59 4.09 17.68 -17.74
CA ARG A 59 4.62 18.31 -18.96
C ARG A 59 3.75 19.46 -19.45
N ALA A 60 2.43 19.31 -19.41
CA ALA A 60 1.49 20.33 -19.88
C ALA A 60 1.50 21.59 -19.01
N VAL A 61 1.74 21.45 -17.69
CA VAL A 61 1.70 22.58 -16.74
C VAL A 61 3.08 23.18 -16.49
N LEU A 62 4.10 22.36 -16.28
CA LEU A 62 5.42 22.79 -15.79
C LEU A 62 6.53 22.68 -16.85
N GLY A 63 6.22 22.19 -18.04
CA GLY A 63 7.16 22.03 -19.15
C GLY A 63 7.87 20.68 -19.20
N PHE A 64 8.76 20.51 -20.19
CA PHE A 64 9.36 19.22 -20.51
C PHE A 64 10.23 18.62 -19.40
N TYR A 65 11.10 19.44 -18.79
CA TYR A 65 12.09 18.96 -17.82
C TYR A 65 11.46 18.43 -16.53
N THR A 66 10.48 19.15 -15.99
CA THR A 66 9.71 18.75 -14.81
C THR A 66 8.85 17.52 -15.10
N GLY A 67 8.23 17.44 -16.28
CA GLY A 67 7.57 16.23 -16.76
C GLY A 67 8.51 15.02 -16.75
N PHE A 68 9.70 15.15 -17.33
CA PHE A 68 10.70 14.08 -17.35
C PHE A 68 11.10 13.61 -15.94
N LEU A 69 11.35 14.55 -15.01
CA LEU A 69 11.67 14.22 -13.62
C LEU A 69 10.54 13.44 -12.94
N VAL A 70 9.28 13.88 -13.12
CA VAL A 70 8.11 13.19 -12.55
C VAL A 70 8.02 11.77 -13.09
N ALA A 71 8.17 11.57 -14.40
CA ALA A 71 8.16 10.23 -15.00
C ALA A 71 9.30 9.34 -14.49
N ALA A 72 10.50 9.90 -14.30
CA ALA A 72 11.63 9.14 -13.77
C ALA A 72 11.41 8.71 -12.31
N LEU A 73 10.88 9.61 -11.48
CA LEU A 73 10.55 9.32 -10.08
C LEU A 73 9.44 8.27 -9.98
N GLU A 74 8.40 8.39 -10.80
CA GLU A 74 7.31 7.43 -10.85
C GLU A 74 7.78 6.04 -11.32
N LEU A 75 8.66 5.98 -12.32
CA LEU A 75 9.28 4.72 -12.75
C LEU A 75 10.04 4.04 -11.60
N ILE A 76 10.86 4.80 -10.88
CA ILE A 76 11.62 4.29 -9.73
C ILE A 76 10.67 3.81 -8.63
N GLN A 77 9.59 4.55 -8.37
CA GLN A 77 8.57 4.15 -7.40
C GLN A 77 7.94 2.81 -7.79
N TYR A 78 7.48 2.63 -9.03
CA TYR A 78 6.86 1.37 -9.45
C TYR A 78 7.83 0.18 -9.40
N ILE A 79 9.11 0.39 -9.79
CA ILE A 79 10.14 -0.66 -9.67
C ILE A 79 10.34 -1.05 -8.20
N THR A 80 10.45 -0.06 -7.32
CA THR A 80 10.67 -0.28 -5.88
C THR A 80 9.47 -0.98 -5.24
N GLN A 81 8.25 -0.58 -5.58
CA GLN A 81 7.03 -1.23 -5.10
C GLN A 81 6.95 -2.69 -5.56
N THR A 82 7.28 -2.96 -6.81
CA THR A 82 7.31 -4.32 -7.35
C THR A 82 8.34 -5.19 -6.63
N ALA A 83 9.55 -4.65 -6.40
CA ALA A 83 10.60 -5.35 -5.66
C ALA A 83 10.17 -5.65 -4.21
N LEU A 84 9.58 -4.67 -3.52
CA LEU A 84 9.06 -4.84 -2.17
C LEU A 84 8.00 -5.95 -2.10
N ALA A 85 7.05 -5.97 -3.04
CA ALA A 85 6.02 -7.01 -3.09
C ALA A 85 6.62 -8.42 -3.22
N VAL A 86 7.64 -8.61 -4.08
CA VAL A 86 8.32 -9.91 -4.24
C VAL A 86 9.06 -10.32 -2.97
N LEU A 87 9.74 -9.38 -2.31
CA LEU A 87 10.44 -9.65 -1.05
C LEU A 87 9.47 -10.13 0.04
N LEU A 88 8.32 -9.46 0.16
CA LEU A 88 7.29 -9.77 1.14
C LEU A 88 6.69 -11.16 0.92
N VAL A 89 6.41 -11.54 -0.33
CA VAL A 89 5.97 -12.91 -0.66
C VAL A 89 7.01 -13.94 -0.24
N GLY A 90 8.30 -13.68 -0.49
CA GLY A 90 9.36 -14.60 -0.06
C GLY A 90 9.49 -14.71 1.46
N HIS A 91 9.26 -13.62 2.22
CA HIS A 91 9.23 -13.70 3.69
C HIS A 91 8.05 -14.52 4.23
N LEU A 92 6.92 -14.54 3.51
CA LEU A 92 5.74 -15.30 3.92
C LEU A 92 5.82 -16.78 3.58
N VAL A 93 6.40 -17.13 2.41
CA VAL A 93 6.32 -18.48 1.84
C VAL A 93 7.62 -19.27 1.96
N ALA A 94 8.78 -18.61 1.99
CA ALA A 94 10.06 -19.31 1.90
C ALA A 94 10.54 -19.85 3.26
N PRO A 95 11.01 -21.11 3.32
CA PRO A 95 11.80 -21.60 4.45
C PRO A 95 13.07 -20.75 4.62
N ARG A 96 13.57 -20.63 5.85
CA ARG A 96 14.79 -19.88 6.16
C ARG A 96 15.94 -20.34 5.25
N GLY A 97 16.56 -19.41 4.53
CA GLY A 97 17.66 -19.67 3.59
C GLY A 97 17.27 -19.90 2.12
N PHE A 98 16.01 -20.19 1.81
CA PHE A 98 15.52 -20.39 0.42
C PHE A 98 14.78 -19.17 -0.17
N GLN A 99 14.75 -18.06 0.56
CA GLN A 99 14.18 -16.79 0.13
C GLN A 99 14.61 -16.32 -1.27
N PRO A 100 15.91 -16.32 -1.64
CA PRO A 100 16.31 -15.83 -2.96
C PRO A 100 15.77 -16.65 -4.13
N LEU A 101 15.59 -17.96 -3.94
CA LEU A 101 15.01 -18.84 -4.95
C LEU A 101 13.52 -18.51 -5.15
N VAL A 102 12.78 -18.32 -4.06
CA VAL A 102 11.36 -17.93 -4.12
C VAL A 102 11.19 -16.57 -4.79
N TRP A 103 12.04 -15.59 -4.47
CA TRP A 103 12.01 -14.29 -5.14
C TRP A 103 12.23 -14.41 -6.65
N ALA A 104 13.21 -15.20 -7.08
CA ALA A 104 13.48 -15.41 -8.51
C ALA A 104 12.31 -16.07 -9.24
N VAL A 105 11.69 -17.09 -8.64
CA VAL A 105 10.54 -17.80 -9.21
C VAL A 105 9.32 -16.89 -9.30
N VAL A 106 9.01 -16.16 -8.24
CA VAL A 106 7.87 -15.22 -8.22
C VAL A 106 8.08 -14.11 -9.25
N TYR A 107 9.26 -13.52 -9.31
CA TYR A 107 9.57 -12.48 -10.29
C TYR A 107 9.46 -12.99 -11.73
N ALA A 108 10.05 -14.15 -12.04
CA ALA A 108 9.95 -14.76 -13.37
C ALA A 108 8.49 -15.10 -13.73
N GLY A 109 7.70 -15.60 -12.77
CA GLY A 109 6.29 -15.89 -12.96
C GLY A 109 5.47 -14.63 -13.26
N VAL A 110 5.69 -13.54 -12.52
CA VAL A 110 5.04 -12.25 -12.77
C VAL A 110 5.42 -11.71 -14.15
N VAL A 111 6.69 -11.76 -14.54
CA VAL A 111 7.12 -11.33 -15.89
C VAL A 111 6.45 -12.18 -16.97
N ALA A 112 6.36 -13.49 -16.80
CA ALA A 112 5.67 -14.38 -17.75
C ALA A 112 4.17 -14.06 -17.86
N LEU A 113 3.51 -13.76 -16.73
CA LEU A 113 2.10 -13.32 -16.73
C LEU A 113 1.90 -12.02 -17.50
N HIS A 114 2.83 -11.08 -17.42
CA HIS A 114 2.75 -9.82 -18.18
C HIS A 114 2.86 -10.01 -19.70
N GLN A 115 3.40 -11.14 -20.17
CA GLN A 115 3.45 -11.47 -21.60
C GLN A 115 2.10 -12.01 -22.12
N LEU A 116 1.13 -12.27 -21.25
CA LEU A 116 -0.19 -12.76 -21.65
C LEU A 116 -1.01 -11.66 -22.33
N ARG A 117 -1.87 -12.07 -23.26
CA ARG A 117 -2.78 -11.17 -23.98
C ARG A 117 -3.71 -10.44 -23.01
N GLY A 118 -3.98 -9.16 -23.27
CA GLY A 118 -4.66 -8.25 -22.34
C GLY A 118 -5.93 -8.77 -21.67
N LYS A 119 -6.79 -9.52 -22.38
CA LYS A 119 -8.02 -10.09 -21.78
C LYS A 119 -7.72 -11.15 -20.70
N LEU A 120 -6.75 -12.03 -20.96
CA LEU A 120 -6.34 -13.06 -20.02
C LEU A 120 -5.60 -12.43 -18.83
N LEU A 121 -4.73 -11.45 -19.10
CA LEU A 121 -4.05 -10.68 -18.05
C LEU A 121 -5.06 -10.08 -17.07
N MET A 122 -6.08 -9.37 -17.58
CA MET A 122 -7.09 -8.74 -16.71
C MET A 122 -7.88 -9.76 -15.88
N GLN A 123 -8.22 -10.93 -16.45
CA GLN A 123 -8.88 -12.00 -15.71
C GLN A 123 -7.97 -12.58 -14.62
N THR A 124 -6.70 -12.84 -14.94
CA THR A 124 -5.73 -13.36 -13.96
C THR A 124 -5.46 -12.36 -12.84
N MET A 125 -5.40 -11.06 -13.13
CA MET A 125 -5.25 -10.01 -12.11
C MET A 125 -6.47 -9.91 -11.20
N LEU A 126 -7.69 -10.02 -11.76
CA LEU A 126 -8.91 -10.04 -10.97
C LEU A 126 -8.94 -11.23 -10.00
N ILE A 127 -8.61 -12.43 -10.50
CA ILE A 127 -8.55 -13.64 -9.67
C ILE A 127 -7.49 -13.48 -8.58
N ALA A 128 -6.31 -12.96 -8.91
CA ALA A 128 -5.23 -12.72 -7.95
C ALA A 128 -5.64 -11.76 -6.83
N VAL A 129 -6.40 -10.70 -7.13
CA VAL A 129 -6.89 -9.77 -6.10
C VAL A 129 -7.96 -10.38 -5.21
N VAL A 130 -8.90 -11.13 -5.79
CA VAL A 130 -9.97 -11.76 -5.01
C VAL A 130 -9.40 -12.83 -4.08
N LEU A 131 -8.57 -13.73 -4.62
CA LEU A 131 -8.01 -14.84 -3.84
C LEU A 131 -6.82 -14.43 -2.95
N GLY A 132 -5.99 -13.49 -3.40
CA GLY A 132 -4.79 -13.07 -2.70
C GLY A 132 -4.96 -11.85 -1.79
N GLY A 133 -5.97 -11.00 -2.05
CA GLY A 133 -6.25 -9.80 -1.26
C GLY A 133 -7.51 -9.94 -0.41
N LEU A 134 -8.67 -10.07 -1.04
CA LEU A 134 -9.97 -10.05 -0.36
C LEU A 134 -10.18 -11.26 0.56
N LEU A 135 -9.87 -12.47 0.08
CA LEU A 135 -10.09 -13.69 0.86
C LEU A 135 -9.26 -13.74 2.15
N PRO A 136 -7.92 -13.52 2.14
CA PRO A 136 -7.13 -13.52 3.36
C PRO A 136 -7.54 -12.42 4.35
N VAL A 137 -7.87 -11.22 3.85
CA VAL A 137 -8.37 -10.13 4.70
C VAL A 137 -9.70 -10.51 5.33
N GLY A 138 -10.64 -11.06 4.57
CA GLY A 138 -11.92 -11.53 5.08
C GLY A 138 -11.77 -12.63 6.14
N LEU A 139 -10.91 -13.62 5.89
CA LEU A 139 -10.59 -14.67 6.84
C LEU A 139 -9.93 -14.12 8.11
N PHE A 140 -9.02 -13.16 7.98
CA PHE A 140 -8.38 -12.51 9.12
C PHE A 140 -9.39 -11.74 9.96
N LEU A 141 -10.27 -10.94 9.34
CA LEU A 141 -11.29 -10.17 10.05
C LEU A 141 -12.26 -11.11 10.78
N VAL A 142 -12.85 -12.09 10.09
CA VAL A 142 -13.82 -13.02 10.69
C VAL A 142 -13.16 -13.90 11.76
N GLY A 143 -11.94 -14.37 11.53
CA GLY A 143 -11.21 -15.21 12.47
C GLY A 143 -10.67 -14.45 13.70
N SER A 144 -10.36 -13.16 13.58
CA SER A 144 -9.84 -12.36 14.69
C SER A 144 -10.94 -11.74 15.57
N LEU A 145 -12.15 -11.54 15.05
CA LEU A 145 -13.28 -10.97 15.79
C LEU A 145 -13.52 -11.64 17.17
N PRO A 146 -13.54 -12.98 17.30
CA PRO A 146 -13.74 -13.63 18.60
C PRO A 146 -12.58 -13.44 19.59
N HIS A 147 -11.38 -13.09 19.11
CA HIS A 147 -10.16 -12.95 19.90
C HIS A 147 -9.78 -11.48 20.16
N THR A 148 -10.59 -10.53 19.71
CA THR A 148 -10.29 -9.10 19.83
C THR A 148 -10.55 -8.61 21.25
N ASN A 149 -9.48 -8.24 21.97
CA ASN A 149 -9.57 -7.58 23.28
C ASN A 149 -8.86 -6.22 23.23
N PHE A 150 -9.66 -5.15 23.13
CA PHE A 150 -9.16 -3.78 23.08
C PHE A 150 -8.44 -3.35 24.36
N ALA A 151 -8.94 -3.75 25.53
CA ALA A 151 -8.33 -3.37 26.81
C ALA A 151 -6.89 -3.92 26.95
N LYS A 152 -6.57 -5.03 26.28
CA LYS A 152 -5.24 -5.65 26.30
C LYS A 152 -4.33 -5.17 25.17
N HIS A 153 -4.86 -4.89 23.98
CA HIS A 153 -4.05 -4.67 22.76
C HIS A 153 -4.09 -3.24 22.22
N ALA A 154 -5.05 -2.41 22.65
CA ALA A 154 -5.16 -1.01 22.20
C ALA A 154 -4.37 -0.04 23.09
N VAL A 155 -3.93 -0.50 24.27
CA VAL A 155 -3.24 0.33 25.25
C VAL A 155 -1.73 0.20 25.06
N TRP A 156 -1.06 1.34 24.91
CA TRP A 156 0.39 1.43 24.91
C TRP A 156 0.87 1.54 26.36
N VAL A 157 1.76 0.64 26.77
CA VAL A 157 2.31 0.63 28.12
C VAL A 157 3.62 1.38 28.12
N ASP A 158 3.65 2.52 28.81
CA ASP A 158 4.88 3.23 29.09
C ASP A 158 5.62 2.48 30.20
N ASN A 159 6.71 1.78 29.85
CA ASN A 159 7.50 1.04 30.82
C ASN A 159 8.26 1.98 31.78
N ASP A 160 8.52 3.24 31.39
CA ASP A 160 9.24 4.20 32.22
C ASP A 160 8.30 4.94 33.17
N ALA A 161 7.07 5.23 32.74
CA ALA A 161 6.08 5.94 33.55
C ALA A 161 5.09 5.02 34.30
N ASN A 162 5.10 3.70 34.06
CA ASN A 162 4.09 2.75 34.59
C ASN A 162 2.64 3.20 34.34
N THR A 163 2.40 3.95 33.26
CA THR A 163 1.08 4.41 32.87
C THR A 163 0.67 3.82 31.53
N SER A 164 -0.62 3.53 31.42
CA SER A 164 -1.19 2.90 30.25
C SER A 164 -1.86 4.00 29.41
N VAL A 165 -1.20 4.43 28.33
CA VAL A 165 -1.64 5.55 27.49
C VAL A 165 -2.10 5.01 26.13
N TRP A 166 -3.04 5.68 25.49
CA TRP A 166 -3.60 5.23 24.21
C TRP A 166 -2.86 5.80 22.98
N ALA A 167 -1.84 6.63 23.21
CA ALA A 167 -1.10 7.35 22.19
C ALA A 167 0.36 7.62 22.62
N THR A 168 1.28 7.49 21.67
CA THR A 168 2.65 8.02 21.79
C THR A 168 2.67 9.51 21.41
N GLY A 169 3.68 10.27 21.83
CA GLY A 169 3.78 11.72 21.59
C GLY A 169 3.69 12.16 20.11
N SER A 170 3.56 13.48 19.89
CA SER A 170 3.27 14.09 18.57
C SER A 170 4.28 13.73 17.47
N THR A 171 5.54 13.48 17.80
CA THR A 171 6.57 13.06 16.83
C THR A 171 6.33 11.65 16.30
N ALA A 172 5.87 10.73 17.13
CA ALA A 172 5.53 9.37 16.73
C ALA A 172 4.30 9.34 15.82
N PHE A 173 3.34 10.24 16.05
CA PHE A 173 2.20 10.42 15.16
C PHE A 173 2.62 10.88 13.76
N ILE A 174 3.47 11.91 13.65
CA ILE A 174 3.95 12.38 12.33
C ILE A 174 4.77 11.29 11.63
N ALA A 175 5.58 10.53 12.37
CA ALA A 175 6.32 9.40 11.83
C ALA A 175 5.41 8.27 11.31
N SER A 176 4.16 8.18 11.78
CA SER A 176 3.20 7.15 11.36
C SER A 176 2.50 7.46 10.03
N LEU A 177 2.39 8.74 9.64
CA LEU A 177 1.66 9.18 8.43
C LEU A 177 2.20 8.57 7.11
N PRO A 178 3.52 8.48 6.88
CA PRO A 178 4.03 7.82 5.67
C PRO A 178 3.67 6.33 5.61
N TYR A 179 3.52 5.67 6.76
CA TYR A 179 3.16 4.25 6.79
C TYR A 179 1.68 4.00 6.46
N THR A 180 0.78 4.89 6.89
CA THR A 180 -0.65 4.79 6.53
C THR A 180 -0.91 5.14 5.06
N THR A 181 0.01 5.84 4.42
CA THR A 181 -0.01 6.15 2.97
C THR A 181 0.00 4.89 2.11
N TYR A 182 0.70 3.82 2.54
CA TYR A 182 0.75 2.56 1.80
C TYR A 182 -0.64 1.98 1.52
N ALA A 183 -1.59 2.12 2.46
CA ALA A 183 -2.96 1.63 2.27
C ALA A 183 -3.67 2.28 1.07
N TYR A 184 -3.27 3.48 0.66
CA TYR A 184 -3.89 4.22 -0.43
C TYR A 184 -3.04 4.25 -1.70
N SER A 185 -1.87 3.61 -1.70
CA SER A 185 -0.98 3.60 -2.85
C SER A 185 -1.57 2.83 -4.04
N GLY A 186 -1.33 3.32 -5.25
CA GLY A 186 -1.86 2.74 -6.49
C GLY A 186 -3.20 3.32 -6.94
N ILE A 187 -3.77 4.27 -6.20
CA ILE A 187 -5.04 4.93 -6.55
C ILE A 187 -4.95 5.73 -7.87
N GLU A 188 -3.74 6.08 -8.26
CA GLU A 188 -3.38 6.80 -9.49
C GLU A 188 -3.34 5.91 -10.75
N SER A 189 -3.56 4.60 -10.61
CA SER A 189 -3.70 3.64 -11.73
C SER A 189 -5.06 3.68 -12.46
N ILE A 190 -5.73 4.85 -12.44
CA ILE A 190 -7.06 5.07 -13.04
C ILE A 190 -6.92 5.34 -14.54
#